data_AF-A0A519S750-F1
#
_entry.id   AF-A0A519S750-F1
#
_cell.length_a   1.000
_cell.length_b   1.000
_cell.length_c   1.000
_cell.angle_alpha   90.00
_cell.angle_beta   90.00
_cell.angle_gamma   90.00
#
_symmetry.space_group_name_H-M   'P 1'
#
loop_
_entity.id
_entity.type
_entity.pdbx_description
1 polymer ?
#
loop_
_entity_poly.entity_id
_entity_poly.type
_entity_poly.pdbx_seq_one_letter_code
_entity_poly.pdbx_strand_id
1 'polypeptide(L)' 'MKKKITFAFIMAIFTTGIVTFAAISVNLGFSENFFKVWLKSWGISYMVAIPAILIIGPKVQAFVDYLFAEKNKNK' A
#
# COMPACT_ATOMS: atom_id res chain seq x y z
N MET A 1 -5.12 20.74 -2.00
CA MET A 1 -5.34 19.46 -2.73
C MET A 1 -4.07 18.95 -3.40
N LYS A 2 -3.38 19.74 -4.23
CA LYS A 2 -2.12 19.34 -4.92
C LYS A 2 -1.06 18.70 -3.99
N LYS A 3 -0.75 19.32 -2.84
CA LYS A 3 0.22 18.80 -1.87
C LYS A 3 -0.14 17.41 -1.29
N LYS A 4 -1.42 17.15 -1.00
CA LYS A 4 -1.88 15.86 -0.45
C LYS A 4 -1.75 14.74 -1.48
N ILE A 5 -2.06 15.05 -2.75
CA ILE A 5 -1.92 14.12 -3.87
C ILE A 5 -0.43 13.82 -4.09
N THR A 6 0.43 14.83 -4.22
CA THR A 6 1.88 14.63 -4.37
C THR A 6 2.48 13.82 -3.22
N PHE A 7 2.08 14.13 -1.98
CA PHE A 7 2.50 13.35 -0.81
C PHE A 7 2.05 11.89 -0.92
N ALA A 8 0.79 11.61 -1.25
CA ALA A 8 0.28 10.25 -1.39
C ALA A 8 1.01 9.46 -2.49
N PHE A 9 1.29 10.10 -3.64
CA PHE A 9 2.06 9.49 -4.72
C PHE A 9 3.49 9.13 -4.28
N ILE A 10 4.21 10.08 -3.67
CA ILE A 10 5.57 9.85 -3.18
C ILE A 10 5.58 8.77 -2.10
N MET A 11 4.65 8.83 -1.15
CA MET A 11 4.55 7.83 -0.08
C MET A 11 4.24 6.44 -0.64
N ALA A 12 3.37 6.32 -1.66
CA ALA A 12 3.07 5.05 -2.30
C ALA A 12 4.30 4.42 -2.97
N ILE A 13 5.18 5.23 -3.56
CA ILE A 13 6.47 4.76 -4.13
C ILE A 13 7.33 4.12 -3.03
N PHE A 14 7.50 4.82 -1.89
CA PHE A 14 8.31 4.32 -0.78
C PHE A 14 7.69 3.11 -0.08
N THR A 15 6.40 3.14 0.23
CA THR A 15 5.73 2.04 0.93
C THR A 15 5.70 0.78 0.10
N THR A 16 5.35 0.86 -1.18
CA THR A 16 5.38 -0.31 -2.07
C THR A 16 6.81 -0.82 -2.27
N GLY A 17 7.81 0.07 -2.39
CA GLY A 17 9.21 -0.31 -2.54
C GLY A 17 9.75 -1.07 -1.33
N ILE A 18 9.50 -0.57 -0.12
CA ILE A 18 9.95 -1.19 1.14
C ILE A 18 9.24 -2.54 1.34
N VAL A 19 7.92 -2.60 1.12
CA VAL A 19 7.14 -3.84 1.31
C VAL A 19 7.57 -4.91 0.31
N THR A 20 7.71 -4.58 -0.97
CA THR A 20 8.18 -5.57 -1.97
C THR A 20 9.63 -5.96 -1.75
N PHE A 21 10.48 -5.04 -1.30
CA PHE A 21 11.87 -5.34 -0.97
C PHE A 21 11.95 -6.35 0.17
N ALA A 22 11.25 -6.09 1.28
CA ALA A 22 11.20 -6.99 2.43
C ALA A 22 10.58 -8.35 2.06
N ALA A 23 9.49 -8.35 1.29
CA ALA A 23 8.84 -9.58 0.86
C ALA A 23 9.79 -10.44 0.00
N ILE A 24 10.46 -9.84 -0.98
CA ILE A 24 11.34 -10.59 -1.88
C ILE A 24 12.65 -10.96 -1.18
N SER A 25 13.17 -10.15 -0.26
CA SER A 25 14.39 -10.48 0.47
C SER A 25 14.19 -11.68 1.39
N VAL A 26 13.02 -11.79 2.01
CA VAL A 26 12.66 -12.94 2.87
C VAL A 26 12.34 -14.19 2.03
N ASN A 27 11.64 -14.06 0.90
CA ASN A 27 11.18 -15.21 0.12
C ASN A 27 12.22 -15.76 -0.87
N LEU A 28 12.95 -14.88 -1.57
CA LEU A 28 13.94 -15.27 -2.59
C LEU A 28 15.39 -15.20 -2.09
N GLY A 29 15.65 -14.45 -1.01
CA GLY A 29 17.02 -14.09 -0.63
C GLY A 29 17.72 -13.19 -1.64
N PHE A 30 18.97 -12.85 -1.36
CA PHE A 30 19.80 -12.01 -2.24
C PHE A 30 20.49 -12.84 -3.32
N SER A 31 19.74 -13.26 -4.34
CA SER A 31 20.28 -13.90 -5.55
C SER A 31 20.65 -12.88 -6.64
N GLU A 32 21.36 -13.29 -7.69
CA GLU A 32 21.69 -12.42 -8.84
C GLU A 32 20.45 -11.80 -9.51
N ASN A 33 19.30 -12.50 -9.43
CA ASN A 33 18.03 -12.02 -9.98
C ASN A 33 17.21 -11.16 -9.02
N PHE A 34 17.66 -10.99 -7.77
CA PHE A 34 16.93 -10.29 -6.72
C PHE A 34 16.48 -8.90 -7.16
N PHE A 35 17.41 -8.07 -7.64
CA PHE A 35 17.10 -6.70 -8.07
C PHE A 35 16.14 -6.66 -9.26
N LYS A 36 16.26 -7.57 -10.23
CA LYS A 36 15.35 -7.68 -11.38
C LYS A 36 13.93 -8.03 -10.94
N VAL A 37 13.80 -9.04 -10.08
CA VAL A 37 12.50 -9.48 -9.58
C VAL A 37 11.88 -8.39 -8.70
N TRP A 38 12.69 -7.74 -7.85
CA TRP A 38 12.25 -6.64 -7.00
C TRP A 38 11.73 -5.44 -7.80
N LEU A 39 12.49 -4.94 -8.77
CA LEU A 39 12.05 -3.82 -9.62
C LEU A 39 10.76 -4.14 -10.38
N LYS A 40 10.63 -5.37 -10.92
CA LYS A 40 9.42 -5.81 -11.61
C LYS A 40 8.21 -5.86 -10.66
N SER A 41 8.36 -6.51 -9.51
CA SER A 41 7.28 -6.59 -8.52
C SER A 41 6.91 -5.23 -7.93
N TRP A 42 7.90 -4.36 -7.71
CA TRP A 42 7.68 -3.01 -7.22
C TRP A 42 6.83 -2.18 -8.21
N GLY A 43 7.19 -2.18 -9.50
CA GLY A 43 6.43 -1.45 -10.52
C GLY A 43 4.99 -1.94 -10.64
N ILE A 44 4.79 -3.27 -10.63
CA ILE A 44 3.44 -3.87 -10.67
C ILE A 44 2.66 -3.51 -9.40
N SER A 45 3.28 -3.64 -8.23
CA SER A 45 2.63 -3.33 -6.94
C SER A 45 2.20 -1.88 -6.85
N TYR A 46 3.04 -0.96 -7.33
CA TYR A 46 2.70 0.47 -7.39
C TYR A 46 1.50 0.75 -8.30
N MET A 47 1.49 0.18 -9.51
CA MET A 47 0.35 0.32 -10.44
C MET A 47 -0.96 -0.25 -9.89
N VAL A 48 -0.89 -1.33 -9.11
CA VAL A 48 -2.08 -1.96 -8.50
C VAL A 48 -2.52 -1.25 -7.22
N ALA A 49 -1.59 -0.71 -6.43
CA ALA A 49 -1.89 -0.05 -5.17
C ALA A 49 -2.74 1.22 -5.34
N ILE A 50 -2.49 2.02 -6.40
CA ILE A 50 -3.26 3.24 -6.67
C ILE A 50 -4.76 2.96 -6.86
N PRO A 51 -5.21 2.13 -7.82
CA PRO A 51 -6.63 1.82 -7.99
C PRO A 51 -7.20 1.07 -6.78
N ALA A 52 -6.41 0.22 -6.12
CA ALA A 52 -6.83 -0.44 -4.89
C ALA A 52 -7.17 0.58 -3.79
N ILE A 53 -6.32 1.57 -3.53
CA ILE A 53 -6.58 2.63 -2.53
C ILE A 53 -7.80 3.46 -2.92
N LEU A 54 -7.98 3.79 -4.20
CA LEU A 54 -9.12 4.59 -4.66
C LEU A 54 -10.46 3.84 -4.51
N ILE A 55 -10.49 2.54 -4.76
CA ILE A 55 -11.72 1.72 -4.71
C ILE A 55 -11.99 1.19 -3.30
N ILE A 56 -10.96 0.72 -2.61
CA ILE A 56 -11.06 0.06 -1.29
C ILE A 56 -11.02 1.10 -0.16
N GLY A 57 -10.29 2.20 -0.32
CA GLY A 57 -10.14 3.24 0.70
C GLY A 57 -11.46 3.75 1.26
N PRO A 58 -12.44 4.17 0.43
CA PRO A 58 -13.75 4.61 0.92
C PRO A 58 -14.51 3.52 1.67
N LYS A 59 -14.41 2.26 1.22
CA LYS A 59 -15.08 1.12 1.87
C LYS A 59 -14.48 0.82 3.23
N VAL A 60 -13.16 0.85 3.34
CA VAL A 60 -12.44 0.67 4.61
C VAL A 60 -12.77 1.81 5.55
N GLN A 61 -12.81 3.06 5.08
CA GLN A 61 -13.20 4.20 5.91
C GLN A 61 -14.63 4.02 6.45
N ALA A 62 -15.59 3.66 5.60
CA ALA A 62 -16.96 3.41 6.03
C ALA A 62 -17.07 2.27 7.07
N PHE A 63 -16.27 1.21 6.90
CA PHE A 63 -16.23 0.10 7.85
C PHE A 63 -15.59 0.50 9.20
N VAL A 64 -14.51 1.28 9.17
CA VAL A 64 -13.88 1.84 10.37
C VAL A 64 -14.86 2.75 11.09
N ASP A 65 -15.52 3.65 10.37
CA ASP A 65 -16.52 4.57 10.93
C ASP A 65 -17.68 3.78 11.58
N TYR A 66 -18.15 2.70 10.95
CA TYR A 66 -19.15 1.81 11.52
C TYR A 66 -18.69 1.19 12.86
N LEU A 67 -17.49 0.60 12.90
CA LEU A 67 -16.94 -0.03 14.11
C LEU A 67 -16.80 0.96 15.28
N PHE A 68 -16.39 2.19 15.00
CA PHE A 68 -16.22 3.22 16.04
C PHE A 68 -17.53 3.94 16.40
N ALA A 69 -18.49 4.03 15.48
CA ALA A 69 -19.84 4.53 15.77
C ALA A 69 -20.61 3.56 16.69
N GLU A 70 -20.44 2.25 16.50
CA GLU A 70 -21.03 1.22 17.36
C GLU A 70 -20.47 1.28 18.79
N LYS A 71 -19.19 1.62 18.95
CA LYS A 71 -18.55 1.78 20.26
C LYS A 71 -19.10 2.95 21.10
N ASN A 72 -19.63 3.99 20.47
CA ASN A 72 -20.26 5.14 21.16
C ASN A 72 -21.74 4.92 21.51
N LYS A 73 -22.41 3.92 20.91
CA LYS A 73 -23.81 3.58 21.21
C LYS A 73 -23.97 2.60 22.39
N ASN A 74 -22.92 1.85 22.69
CA ASN A 74 -22.88 0.83 23.76
C ASN A 74 -22.21 1.36 25.05
N LYS A 75 -22.12 2.68 25.22
CA LYS A 75 -21.59 3.35 26.41
C LYS A 75 -22.61 4.36 26.90
#